data_AF-A0AAN7THT8-F1
#
_entry.id   AF-A0AAN7THT8-F1
#
_cell.length_a   1.000
_cell.length_b   1.000
_cell.length_c   1.000
_cell.angle_alpha   90.00
_cell.angle_beta   90.00
_cell.angle_gamma   90.00
#
_symmetry.space_group_name_H-M   'P 1'
#
loop_
_entity.id
_entity.type
_entity.pdbx_description
1 polymer ?
#
loop_
_entity_poly.entity_id
_entity_poly.type
_entity_poly.pdbx_seq_one_letter_code
_entity_poly.pdbx_strand_id
1 'polypeptide(L)'
;MVEVASIVVAVVSLISALLAICITTYFNTLTEEKTRERELRKFFAKYRDALLLATSDLQSRLCNITDYNVMDWYDCGGRQKESLLLYTSFVVGQYLCWIYIIRKQAQFLQYETDKKDYTKELTRAMTKVTGEFGVDDRENRSMPFMLWRGDQLSIGEIMLAAGPGEVAPIGYAEFCRRWTEDGKVPVVSGMEDDVGQTSQADGLWTGQFRPWFRPIIEGVARLAEAKRAQDRDETIAIPDERLRRLQHLLVDLMKVLVGPGDASERGNMGYAGRSGDRVPLSQLWVRVSEMRAYERGWQVRPRSSLVVKA
;
A
#
# COMPACT_ATOMS: atom_id res chain seq x y z
N MET A 1 20.35 63.36 -42.88
CA MET A 1 21.14 62.11 -42.73
C MET A 1 20.93 61.44 -41.36
N VAL A 2 20.77 62.20 -40.27
CA VAL A 2 20.60 61.65 -38.90
C VAL A 2 19.28 60.87 -38.71
N GLU A 3 18.16 61.35 -39.27
CA GLU A 3 16.85 60.68 -39.13
C GLU A 3 16.80 59.29 -39.79
N VAL A 4 17.41 59.15 -40.97
CA VAL A 4 17.46 57.88 -41.69
C VAL A 4 18.26 56.83 -40.91
N ALA A 5 19.38 57.23 -40.29
CA ALA A 5 20.18 56.34 -39.45
C ALA A 5 19.38 55.85 -38.22
N SER A 6 18.61 56.74 -37.58
CA SER A 6 17.79 56.39 -36.42
C SER A 6 16.69 55.39 -36.75
N ILE A 7 16.05 55.52 -37.92
CA ILE A 7 15.00 54.59 -38.38
C ILE A 7 15.60 53.20 -38.64
N VAL A 8 16.76 53.13 -39.29
CA VAL A 8 17.44 51.86 -39.56
C VAL A 8 17.82 51.15 -38.27
N VAL A 9 18.38 51.87 -37.30
CA VAL A 9 18.73 51.29 -35.98
C VAL A 9 17.48 50.80 -35.24
N ALA A 10 16.37 51.53 -35.29
CA ALA A 10 15.12 51.12 -34.66
C ALA A 10 14.55 49.83 -35.27
N VAL A 11 14.56 49.70 -36.60
CA VAL A 11 14.08 48.50 -37.31
C VAL A 11 14.94 47.28 -37.00
N VAL A 12 16.26 47.43 -37.02
CA VAL A 12 17.20 46.35 -36.68
C VAL A 12 16.98 45.90 -35.22
N SER A 13 16.81 46.86 -34.31
CA SER A 13 16.54 46.57 -32.89
C SER A 13 15.22 45.81 -32.71
N LEU A 14 14.16 46.22 -33.40
CA LEU A 14 12.86 45.53 -33.35
C LEU A 14 12.93 44.10 -33.86
N ILE A 15 13.62 43.87 -34.99
CA ILE A 15 13.79 42.53 -35.57
C ILE A 15 14.57 41.62 -34.61
N SER A 16 15.65 42.15 -34.01
CA SER A 16 16.46 41.40 -33.05
C SER A 16 15.67 41.03 -31.78
N ALA A 17 14.80 41.92 -31.30
CA ALA A 17 13.92 41.65 -30.16
C ALA A 17 12.88 40.57 -30.47
N LEU A 18 12.26 40.59 -31.65
CA LEU A 18 11.28 39.57 -32.07
C LEU A 18 11.92 38.19 -32.22
N LEU A 19 13.12 38.11 -32.81
CA LEU A 19 13.90 36.88 -32.89
C LEU A 19 14.26 36.34 -31.51
N ALA A 20 14.71 37.20 -30.59
CA ALA A 20 15.02 36.81 -29.22
C ALA A 20 13.80 36.23 -28.49
N ILE A 21 12.61 36.83 -28.67
CA ILE A 21 11.36 36.33 -28.08
C ILE A 21 10.98 34.96 -28.67
N CYS A 22 11.04 34.79 -29.99
CA CYS A 22 10.75 33.51 -30.63
C CYS A 22 11.69 32.39 -30.16
N ILE A 23 13.00 32.68 -30.11
CA ILE A 23 14.02 31.74 -29.65
C ILE A 23 13.78 31.39 -28.18
N THR A 24 13.59 32.39 -27.32
CA THR A 24 13.36 32.18 -25.87
C THR A 24 12.10 31.37 -25.63
N THR A 25 11.01 31.67 -26.34
CA THR A 25 9.75 30.92 -26.22
C THR A 25 9.91 29.47 -26.67
N TYR A 26 10.61 29.23 -27.78
CA TYR A 26 10.89 27.89 -28.28
C TYR A 26 11.79 27.06 -27.35
N PHE A 27 12.84 27.68 -26.79
CA PHE A 27 13.70 27.01 -25.83
C PHE A 27 12.98 26.73 -24.51
N ASN A 28 12.19 27.69 -24.01
CA ASN A 28 11.41 27.52 -22.78
C ASN A 28 10.45 26.33 -22.89
N THR A 29 9.66 26.22 -23.97
CA THR A 29 8.73 25.10 -24.15
C THR A 29 9.46 23.75 -24.20
N LEU A 30 10.59 23.67 -24.91
CA LEU A 30 11.40 22.45 -24.97
C LEU A 30 12.07 22.09 -23.62
N THR A 31 12.54 23.07 -22.87
CA THR A 31 13.13 22.82 -21.54
C THR A 31 12.09 22.46 -20.51
N GLU A 32 10.89 23.03 -20.58
CA GLU A 32 9.78 22.68 -19.69
C GLU A 32 9.35 21.23 -19.89
N GLU A 33 9.24 20.75 -21.13
CA GLU A 33 8.92 19.34 -21.40
C GLU A 33 9.97 18.39 -20.79
N LYS A 34 11.27 18.67 -21.01
CA LYS A 34 12.36 17.84 -20.47
C LYS A 34 12.47 17.91 -18.94
N THR A 35 12.20 19.06 -18.35
CA THR A 35 12.24 19.25 -16.89
C THR A 35 11.07 18.49 -16.25
N ARG A 36 9.89 18.58 -16.83
CA ARG A 36 8.70 17.81 -16.41
C ARG A 36 8.91 16.31 -16.53
N GLU A 37 9.51 15.82 -17.62
CA GLU A 37 9.86 14.40 -17.73
C GLU A 37 10.80 13.93 -16.61
N ARG A 38 11.75 14.77 -16.21
CA ARG A 38 12.68 14.46 -15.11
C ARG A 38 11.98 14.46 -13.76
N GLU A 39 11.06 15.40 -13.53
CA GLU A 39 10.24 15.45 -12.32
C GLU A 39 9.31 14.24 -12.22
N LEU A 40 8.68 13.85 -13.32
CA LEU A 40 7.86 12.64 -13.45
C LEU A 40 8.68 11.37 -13.13
N ARG A 41 9.88 11.25 -13.71
CA ARG A 41 10.77 10.11 -13.46
C ARG A 41 11.24 10.08 -12.01
N LYS A 42 11.57 11.23 -11.42
CA LYS A 42 11.95 11.33 -10.00
C LYS A 42 10.79 11.00 -9.08
N PHE A 43 9.58 11.47 -9.41
CA PHE A 43 8.34 11.13 -8.71
C PHE A 43 8.10 9.63 -8.73
N PHE A 44 8.08 9.02 -9.92
CA PHE A 44 7.87 7.59 -10.05
C PHE A 44 8.98 6.79 -9.39
N ALA A 45 10.26 7.12 -9.61
CA ALA A 45 11.36 6.42 -8.95
C ALA A 45 11.26 6.49 -7.41
N LYS A 46 10.86 7.66 -6.85
CA LYS A 46 10.75 7.84 -5.40
C LYS A 46 9.64 7.00 -4.77
N TYR A 47 8.47 6.91 -5.40
CA TYR A 47 7.30 6.24 -4.79
C TYR A 47 7.08 4.80 -5.28
N ARG A 48 7.67 4.41 -6.42
CA ARG A 48 7.60 3.06 -6.98
C ARG A 48 8.17 2.03 -6.01
N ASP A 49 9.38 2.25 -5.51
CA ASP A 49 10.04 1.31 -4.61
C ASP A 49 9.29 1.19 -3.28
N ALA A 50 8.79 2.31 -2.78
CA ALA A 50 8.00 2.36 -1.55
C ALA A 50 6.65 1.63 -1.69
N LEU A 51 5.95 1.84 -2.81
CA LEU A 51 4.71 1.12 -3.10
C LEU A 51 4.98 -0.37 -3.36
N LEU A 52 6.08 -0.72 -4.04
CA LEU A 52 6.46 -2.11 -4.28
C LEU A 52 6.68 -2.85 -2.96
N LEU A 53 7.39 -2.23 -2.03
CA LEU A 53 7.62 -2.79 -0.70
C LEU A 53 6.30 -2.98 0.07
N ALA A 54 5.45 -1.95 0.14
CA ALA A 54 4.17 -2.06 0.83
C ALA A 54 3.22 -3.09 0.19
N THR A 55 3.25 -3.23 -1.14
CA THR A 55 2.49 -4.24 -1.89
C THR A 55 2.97 -5.65 -1.53
N SER A 56 4.29 -5.84 -1.46
CA SER A 56 4.94 -7.09 -1.08
C SER A 56 4.63 -7.49 0.37
N ASP A 57 4.70 -6.55 1.30
CA ASP A 57 4.39 -6.77 2.72
C ASP A 57 2.93 -7.16 2.92
N LEU A 58 2.01 -6.45 2.24
CA LEU A 58 0.59 -6.79 2.27
C LEU A 58 0.32 -8.16 1.66
N GLN A 59 0.89 -8.48 0.50
CA GLN A 59 0.72 -9.78 -0.15
C GLN A 59 1.22 -10.93 0.75
N SER A 60 2.41 -10.76 1.32
CA SER A 60 3.00 -11.74 2.25
C SER A 60 2.12 -11.91 3.49
N ARG A 61 1.53 -10.82 4.01
CA ARG A 61 0.63 -10.90 5.15
C ARG A 61 -0.67 -11.62 4.81
N LEU A 62 -1.26 -11.35 3.66
CA LEU A 62 -2.48 -12.04 3.23
C LEU A 62 -2.23 -13.54 3.04
N CYS A 63 -1.10 -13.93 2.44
CA CYS A 63 -0.73 -15.33 2.32
C CYS A 63 -0.52 -16.00 3.69
N ASN A 64 0.17 -15.33 4.63
CA ASN A 64 0.29 -15.80 6.02
C ASN A 64 -1.06 -16.06 6.71
N ILE A 65 -2.07 -15.28 6.37
CA ILE A 65 -3.44 -15.36 6.91
C ILE A 65 -4.23 -16.49 6.25
N THR A 66 -4.09 -16.71 4.94
CA THR A 66 -4.88 -17.70 4.19
C THR A 66 -4.25 -19.09 4.14
N ASP A 67 -2.92 -19.16 3.98
CA ASP A 67 -2.22 -20.41 3.63
C ASP A 67 -1.34 -20.95 4.77
N TYR A 68 -1.06 -20.13 5.79
CA TYR A 68 -0.24 -20.52 6.93
C TYR A 68 -1.03 -20.54 8.25
N ASN A 69 -0.46 -21.17 9.28
CA ASN A 69 -1.04 -21.32 10.61
C ASN A 69 -0.85 -20.07 11.50
N VAL A 70 -0.78 -18.88 10.91
CA VAL A 70 -0.76 -17.63 11.70
C VAL A 70 -2.11 -17.40 12.39
N MET A 71 -3.18 -18.03 11.90
CA MET A 71 -4.49 -18.01 12.57
C MET A 71 -4.50 -18.67 13.95
N ASP A 72 -3.61 -19.63 14.21
CA ASP A 72 -3.48 -20.28 15.52
C ASP A 72 -3.11 -19.26 16.62
N TRP A 73 -2.49 -18.14 16.23
CA TRP A 73 -2.16 -17.03 17.14
C TRP A 73 -3.40 -16.31 17.65
N TYR A 74 -4.49 -16.36 16.90
CA TYR A 74 -5.78 -15.83 17.35
C TYR A 74 -6.32 -16.64 18.53
N ASP A 75 -5.99 -17.94 18.60
CA ASP A 75 -6.50 -18.89 19.61
C ASP A 75 -5.68 -18.88 20.89
N CYS A 76 -4.38 -18.62 20.77
CA CYS A 76 -3.48 -18.43 21.91
C CYS A 76 -3.90 -17.24 22.80
N GLY A 77 -4.70 -16.31 22.27
CA GLY A 77 -5.12 -15.10 22.97
C GLY A 77 -3.95 -14.16 23.30
N GLY A 78 -4.20 -13.21 24.20
CA GLY A 78 -3.17 -12.30 24.71
C GLY A 78 -2.42 -11.51 23.64
N ARG A 79 -1.10 -11.43 23.79
CA ARG A 79 -0.20 -10.60 22.96
C ARG A 79 -0.15 -11.07 21.50
N GLN A 80 -0.26 -12.37 21.26
CA GLN A 80 -0.18 -12.97 19.93
C GLN A 80 -1.39 -12.57 19.08
N LYS A 81 -2.60 -12.69 19.64
CA LYS A 81 -3.84 -12.21 19.01
C LYS A 81 -3.77 -10.71 18.73
N GLU A 82 -3.36 -9.92 19.71
CA GLU A 82 -3.25 -8.46 19.53
C GLU A 82 -2.24 -8.10 18.45
N SER A 83 -1.06 -8.75 18.44
CA SER A 83 -0.05 -8.55 17.40
C SER A 83 -0.53 -8.98 16.02
N LEU A 84 -1.35 -10.04 15.91
CA LEU A 84 -1.96 -10.47 14.66
C LEU A 84 -2.88 -9.38 14.12
N LEU A 85 -3.78 -8.85 14.95
CA LEU A 85 -4.71 -7.80 14.53
C LEU A 85 -3.98 -6.50 14.17
N LEU A 86 -3.10 -6.04 15.05
CA LEU A 86 -2.42 -4.76 14.94
C LEU A 86 -1.47 -4.72 13.73
N TYR A 87 -0.65 -5.75 13.52
CA TYR A 87 0.26 -5.79 12.37
C TYR A 87 -0.49 -5.95 11.04
N THR A 88 -1.59 -6.71 11.01
CA THR A 88 -2.43 -6.81 9.80
C THR A 88 -3.05 -5.47 9.44
N SER A 89 -3.63 -4.77 10.42
CA SER A 89 -4.18 -3.43 10.23
C SER A 89 -3.11 -2.44 9.76
N PHE A 90 -1.89 -2.52 10.32
CA PHE A 90 -0.78 -1.68 9.91
C PHE A 90 -0.39 -1.88 8.45
N VAL A 91 -0.16 -3.11 7.98
CA VAL A 91 0.29 -3.33 6.59
C VAL A 91 -0.78 -2.96 5.56
N VAL A 92 -2.06 -3.19 5.87
CA VAL A 92 -3.18 -2.72 5.04
C VAL A 92 -3.19 -1.19 5.01
N GLY A 93 -3.05 -0.55 6.17
CA GLY A 93 -3.00 0.91 6.25
C GLY A 93 -1.81 1.52 5.52
N GLN A 94 -0.64 0.89 5.60
CA GLN A 94 0.57 1.35 4.93
C GLN A 94 0.41 1.30 3.40
N TYR A 95 -0.15 0.21 2.87
CA TYR A 95 -0.46 0.10 1.45
C TYR A 95 -1.46 1.18 1.01
N LEU A 96 -2.58 1.34 1.73
CA LEU A 96 -3.61 2.33 1.41
C LEU A 96 -3.08 3.77 1.50
N CYS A 97 -2.17 4.05 2.43
CA CYS A 97 -1.49 5.34 2.52
C CYS A 97 -0.63 5.60 1.28
N TRP A 98 0.16 4.62 0.81
CA TRP A 98 0.92 4.81 -0.43
C TRP A 98 0.03 5.02 -1.66
N ILE A 99 -1.09 4.31 -1.75
CA ILE A 99 -2.10 4.56 -2.80
C ILE A 99 -2.66 5.98 -2.69
N TYR A 100 -2.97 6.46 -1.48
CA TYR A 100 -3.42 7.82 -1.24
C TYR A 100 -2.38 8.86 -1.67
N ILE A 101 -1.12 8.68 -1.27
CA ILE A 101 0.01 9.55 -1.62
C ILE A 101 0.17 9.63 -3.13
N ILE A 102 0.18 8.48 -3.80
CA ILE A 102 0.31 8.41 -5.26
C ILE A 102 -0.89 9.07 -5.92
N ARG A 103 -2.12 8.86 -5.45
CA ARG A 103 -3.31 9.52 -6.01
C ARG A 103 -3.23 11.04 -5.87
N LYS A 104 -2.89 11.53 -4.68
CA LYS A 104 -2.79 12.97 -4.39
C LYS A 104 -1.76 13.65 -5.28
N GLN A 105 -0.62 12.99 -5.52
CA GLN A 105 0.44 13.54 -6.37
C GLN A 105 0.19 13.27 -7.87
N ALA A 106 -0.46 12.16 -8.24
CA ALA A 106 -0.81 11.81 -9.61
C ALA A 106 -1.90 12.72 -10.18
N GLN A 107 -2.81 13.26 -9.36
CA GLN A 107 -3.78 14.27 -9.81
C GLN A 107 -3.09 15.52 -10.38
N PHE A 108 -1.91 15.88 -9.87
CA PHE A 108 -1.10 16.96 -10.45
C PHE A 108 -0.40 16.55 -11.76
N LEU A 109 -0.12 15.25 -11.95
CA LEU A 109 0.56 14.72 -13.14
C LEU A 109 -0.38 14.37 -14.31
N GLN A 110 -1.62 13.95 -14.03
CA GLN A 110 -2.60 13.50 -15.03
C GLN A 110 -3.04 14.63 -15.98
N TYR A 111 -2.87 15.89 -15.58
CA TYR A 111 -3.10 17.03 -16.46
C TYR A 111 -2.09 17.14 -17.62
N GLU A 112 -0.95 16.43 -17.57
CA GLU A 112 0.15 16.62 -18.54
C GLU A 112 0.56 15.38 -19.33
N THR A 113 0.12 14.16 -18.94
CA THR A 113 0.69 12.90 -19.46
C THR A 113 -0.35 11.95 -20.06
N ASP A 114 -1.01 12.34 -21.16
CA ASP A 114 -2.03 11.51 -21.84
C ASP A 114 -1.43 10.33 -22.67
N LYS A 115 -0.09 10.23 -22.76
CA LYS A 115 0.62 9.39 -23.75
C LYS A 115 1.49 8.23 -23.24
N LYS A 116 1.54 7.90 -21.94
CA LYS A 116 2.42 6.82 -21.43
C LYS A 116 1.64 5.57 -21.00
N ASP A 117 1.82 4.47 -21.74
CA ASP A 117 1.16 3.17 -21.51
C ASP A 117 1.41 2.60 -20.11
N TYR A 118 2.62 2.77 -19.58
CA TYR A 118 3.00 2.33 -18.23
C TYR A 118 2.13 2.96 -17.13
N THR A 119 1.86 4.27 -17.21
CA THR A 119 1.05 4.97 -16.20
C THR A 119 -0.39 4.47 -16.21
N LYS A 120 -0.92 4.14 -17.40
CA LYS A 120 -2.26 3.56 -17.56
C LYS A 120 -2.31 2.16 -16.95
N GLU A 121 -1.31 1.33 -17.20
CA GLU A 121 -1.21 -0.01 -16.64
C GLU A 121 -1.08 -0.02 -15.12
N LEU A 122 -0.21 0.82 -14.56
CA LEU A 122 -0.05 0.99 -13.11
C LEU A 122 -1.35 1.46 -12.46
N THR A 123 -1.99 2.49 -13.04
CA THR A 123 -3.29 2.99 -12.54
C THR A 123 -4.36 1.91 -12.59
N ARG A 124 -4.39 1.11 -13.67
CA ARG A 124 -5.32 0.00 -13.81
C ARG A 124 -5.08 -1.08 -12.75
N ALA A 125 -3.83 -1.45 -12.50
CA ALA A 125 -3.47 -2.43 -11.47
C ALA A 125 -3.87 -1.97 -10.06
N MET A 126 -3.53 -0.72 -9.69
CA MET A 126 -3.95 -0.13 -8.41
C MET A 126 -5.48 -0.06 -8.29
N THR A 127 -6.19 0.28 -9.37
CA THR A 127 -7.65 0.34 -9.39
C THR A 127 -8.28 -1.04 -9.18
N LYS A 128 -7.70 -2.11 -9.73
CA LYS A 128 -8.18 -3.48 -9.48
C LYS A 128 -8.05 -3.86 -8.00
N VAL A 129 -6.88 -3.64 -7.39
CA VAL A 129 -6.66 -3.97 -5.96
C VAL A 129 -7.63 -3.18 -5.07
N THR A 130 -7.74 -1.86 -5.31
CA THR A 130 -8.65 -1.02 -4.51
C THR A 130 -10.13 -1.29 -4.78
N GLY A 131 -10.46 -1.76 -5.99
CA GLY A 131 -11.79 -2.25 -6.34
C GLY A 131 -12.16 -3.50 -5.55
N GLU A 132 -11.25 -4.48 -5.49
CA GLU A 132 -11.47 -5.76 -4.80
C GLU A 132 -11.76 -5.58 -3.30
N PHE A 133 -11.11 -4.62 -2.63
CA PHE A 133 -11.45 -4.25 -1.25
C PHE A 133 -12.91 -3.82 -1.08
N GLY A 134 -13.51 -3.19 -2.09
CA GLY A 134 -14.86 -2.63 -2.04
C GLY A 134 -15.93 -3.46 -2.75
N VAL A 135 -15.61 -4.66 -3.28
CA VAL A 135 -16.61 -5.52 -3.92
C VAL A 135 -17.54 -6.08 -2.86
N ASP A 136 -18.80 -5.66 -2.88
CA ASP A 136 -19.88 -6.30 -2.12
C ASP A 136 -20.38 -7.51 -2.93
N ASP A 137 -20.26 -8.70 -2.36
CA ASP A 137 -20.88 -9.89 -2.92
C ASP A 137 -22.25 -10.06 -2.29
N ARG A 138 -23.27 -9.94 -3.13
CA ARG A 138 -24.68 -9.99 -2.71
C ARG A 138 -25.05 -11.33 -2.08
N GLU A 139 -24.36 -12.42 -2.44
CA GLU A 139 -24.56 -13.75 -1.88
C GLU A 139 -23.76 -13.95 -0.58
N ASN A 140 -22.62 -13.27 -0.43
CA ASN A 140 -21.72 -13.42 0.71
C ASN A 140 -21.35 -12.06 1.33
N ARG A 141 -22.38 -11.33 1.81
CA ARG A 141 -22.33 -9.94 2.32
C ARG A 141 -21.40 -9.68 3.51
N SER A 142 -20.66 -10.70 3.94
CA SER A 142 -19.77 -10.67 5.11
C SER A 142 -18.33 -11.08 4.79
N MET A 143 -17.89 -10.92 3.54
CA MET A 143 -16.51 -11.23 3.17
C MET A 143 -15.50 -10.42 4.03
N PRO A 144 -14.51 -11.08 4.63
CA PRO A 144 -13.43 -10.45 5.38
C PRO A 144 -12.74 -9.31 4.61
N PHE A 145 -12.29 -8.28 5.34
CA PHE A 145 -11.49 -7.17 4.79
C PHE A 145 -12.25 -6.32 3.76
N MET A 146 -13.58 -6.21 3.87
CA MET A 146 -14.35 -5.30 3.03
C MET A 146 -14.11 -3.87 3.48
N LEU A 147 -13.61 -3.02 2.60
CA LEU A 147 -13.37 -1.61 2.87
C LEU A 147 -14.03 -0.80 1.76
N TRP A 148 -15.03 0.01 2.12
CA TRP A 148 -15.64 0.93 1.18
C TRP A 148 -14.63 1.98 0.72
N ARG A 149 -14.91 2.68 -0.37
CA ARG A 149 -14.00 3.71 -0.90
C ARG A 149 -13.73 4.82 0.12
N GLY A 150 -14.73 5.16 0.94
CA GLY A 150 -14.58 6.08 2.07
C GLY A 150 -13.56 5.56 3.09
N ASP A 151 -13.72 4.32 3.55
CA ASP A 151 -12.80 3.70 4.51
C ASP A 151 -11.37 3.63 3.97
N GLN A 152 -11.20 3.23 2.71
CA GLN A 152 -9.89 3.16 2.07
C GLN A 152 -9.18 4.53 2.06
N LEU A 153 -9.92 5.60 1.77
CA LEU A 153 -9.39 6.96 1.76
C LEU A 153 -9.06 7.44 3.18
N SER A 154 -9.99 7.26 4.12
CA SER A 154 -9.79 7.65 5.53
C SER A 154 -8.59 6.95 6.13
N ILE A 155 -8.44 5.63 5.91
CA ILE A 155 -7.26 4.87 6.35
C ILE A 155 -5.99 5.46 5.73
N GLY A 156 -6.00 5.74 4.43
CA GLY A 156 -4.85 6.35 3.76
C GLY A 156 -4.45 7.71 4.32
N GLU A 157 -5.44 8.53 4.68
CA GLU A 157 -5.26 9.87 5.27
C GLU A 157 -4.73 9.81 6.70
N ILE A 158 -5.35 9.02 7.58
CA ILE A 158 -4.92 8.93 8.98
C ILE A 158 -3.57 8.25 9.15
N MET A 159 -3.17 7.42 8.18
CA MET A 159 -1.86 6.77 8.12
C MET A 159 -0.76 7.70 7.64
N LEU A 160 -1.08 8.89 7.11
CA LEU A 160 -0.06 9.82 6.64
C LEU A 160 0.69 10.47 7.81
N ALA A 161 2.02 10.51 7.73
CA ALA A 161 2.84 11.17 8.73
C ALA A 161 2.65 12.71 8.68
N ALA A 162 2.50 13.32 9.86
CA ALA A 162 2.49 14.77 9.99
C ALA A 162 3.93 15.29 10.11
N GLY A 163 4.44 15.95 9.08
CA GLY A 163 5.78 16.55 9.13
C GLY A 163 6.15 17.33 7.88
N PRO A 164 6.98 18.40 8.00
CA PRO A 164 7.48 19.14 6.84
C PRO A 164 8.49 18.29 6.07
N GLY A 165 8.18 18.00 4.81
CA GLY A 165 9.17 17.58 3.79
C GLY A 165 9.05 16.17 3.25
N GLU A 166 8.50 15.20 4.00
CA GLU A 166 8.38 13.81 3.52
C GLU A 166 6.95 13.27 3.64
N VAL A 167 6.38 12.97 2.48
CA VAL A 167 5.05 12.37 2.36
C VAL A 167 5.23 10.85 2.44
N ALA A 168 5.09 10.29 3.64
CA ALA A 168 5.23 8.87 3.91
C ALA A 168 4.20 8.40 4.97
N PRO A 169 3.90 7.09 5.03
CA PRO A 169 3.09 6.54 6.10
C PRO A 169 3.78 6.67 7.46
N ILE A 170 3.00 6.74 8.54
CA ILE A 170 3.50 6.61 9.91
C ILE A 170 4.21 5.26 10.09
N GLY A 171 5.28 5.26 10.89
CA GLY A 171 5.98 4.03 11.24
C GLY A 171 5.16 3.14 12.18
N TYR A 172 5.52 1.86 12.27
CA TYR A 172 4.80 0.88 13.09
C TYR A 172 4.70 1.27 14.57
N ALA A 173 5.76 1.84 15.15
CA ALA A 173 5.73 2.28 16.56
C ALA A 173 4.71 3.40 16.80
N GLU A 174 4.60 4.36 15.87
CA GLU A 174 3.61 5.43 15.93
C GLU A 174 2.19 4.89 15.71
N PHE A 175 2.03 3.93 14.79
CA PHE A 175 0.78 3.20 14.62
C PHE A 175 0.34 2.51 15.91
N CYS A 176 1.24 1.76 16.57
CA CYS A 176 0.98 1.13 17.85
C CYS A 176 0.57 2.15 18.92
N ARG A 177 1.26 3.30 18.98
CA ARG A 177 0.95 4.37 19.93
C ARG A 177 -0.47 4.89 19.74
N ARG A 178 -0.82 5.29 18.51
CA ARG A 178 -2.17 5.76 18.15
C ARG A 178 -3.22 4.69 18.42
N TRP A 179 -2.92 3.45 18.06
CA TRP A 179 -3.77 2.32 18.37
C TRP A 179 -4.02 2.26 19.88
N THR A 180 -3.00 2.16 20.73
CA THR A 180 -3.17 2.08 22.18
C THR A 180 -3.93 3.28 22.77
N GLU A 181 -3.66 4.50 22.31
CA GLU A 181 -4.34 5.72 22.78
C GLU A 181 -5.84 5.71 22.46
N ASP A 182 -6.21 5.28 21.26
CA ASP A 182 -7.61 5.17 20.83
C ASP A 182 -8.44 4.18 21.69
N GLY A 183 -7.75 3.20 22.30
CA GLY A 183 -8.36 2.21 23.19
C GLY A 183 -8.41 2.64 24.66
N LYS A 184 -7.79 3.77 25.03
CA LYS A 184 -7.87 4.31 26.40
C LYS A 184 -9.09 5.20 26.51
N VAL A 185 -10.21 4.63 26.95
CA VAL A 185 -11.35 5.43 27.42
C VAL A 185 -10.89 6.21 28.66
N PRO A 186 -11.11 7.54 28.76
CA PRO A 186 -11.06 8.20 30.05
C PRO A 186 -12.22 7.63 30.86
N VAL A 187 -11.94 6.78 31.85
CA VAL A 187 -12.93 6.40 32.86
C VAL A 187 -13.38 7.69 33.52
N VAL A 188 -14.54 8.21 33.13
CA VAL A 188 -15.20 9.27 33.87
C VAL A 188 -15.66 8.62 35.17
N SER A 189 -14.77 8.65 36.17
CA SER A 189 -15.05 8.28 37.54
C SER A 189 -16.02 9.32 38.12
N GLY A 190 -17.31 9.10 37.93
CA GLY A 190 -18.33 9.96 38.53
C GLY A 190 -19.69 9.86 37.87
N MET A 191 -20.29 8.67 37.83
CA MET A 191 -21.75 8.52 37.84
C MET A 191 -22.11 7.07 38.20
N GLU A 192 -22.06 6.77 39.50
CA GLU A 192 -22.95 5.78 40.07
C GLU A 192 -24.34 6.41 40.01
N ASP A 193 -25.24 5.87 39.18
CA ASP A 193 -26.65 5.66 39.52
C ASP A 193 -27.41 5.05 38.32
N ASP A 194 -27.80 3.79 38.56
CA ASP A 194 -29.07 3.18 38.21
C ASP A 194 -29.41 2.76 36.75
N VAL A 195 -30.13 1.63 36.71
CA VAL A 195 -30.89 1.02 35.62
C VAL A 195 -30.16 0.07 34.64
N GLY A 196 -30.33 -1.23 34.92
CA GLY A 196 -31.00 -2.15 33.99
C GLY A 196 -30.19 -2.74 32.83
N GLN A 197 -29.85 -4.03 32.98
CA GLN A 197 -29.53 -5.04 31.96
C GLN A 197 -29.41 -4.53 30.50
N THR A 198 -28.17 -4.47 30.00
CA THR A 198 -27.90 -4.73 28.57
C THR A 198 -26.69 -5.64 28.45
N SER A 199 -26.92 -6.77 27.81
CA SER A 199 -25.95 -7.80 27.49
C SER A 199 -24.79 -7.25 26.67
N GLN A 200 -23.60 -7.80 26.95
CA GLN A 200 -22.43 -7.79 26.05
C GLN A 200 -21.77 -6.42 25.87
N ALA A 201 -20.79 -6.14 26.74
CA ALA A 201 -19.84 -5.05 26.61
C ALA A 201 -18.97 -5.23 25.35
N ASP A 202 -19.53 -4.94 24.18
CA ASP A 202 -18.75 -4.57 23.00
C ASP A 202 -18.05 -3.26 23.34
N GLY A 203 -16.74 -3.33 23.60
CA GLY A 203 -15.90 -2.20 23.94
C GLY A 203 -16.13 -1.03 22.98
N LEU A 204 -16.83 0.00 23.45
CA LEU A 204 -17.14 1.20 22.69
C LEU A 204 -15.81 1.90 22.39
N TRP A 205 -15.26 1.69 21.20
CA TRP A 205 -14.08 2.42 20.71
C TRP A 205 -14.46 3.90 20.62
N THR A 206 -13.96 4.74 21.54
CA THR A 206 -14.29 6.17 21.59
C THR A 206 -13.35 7.04 20.75
N GLY A 207 -12.27 6.46 20.24
CA GLY A 207 -11.27 7.19 19.45
C GLY A 207 -11.53 7.17 17.94
N GLN A 208 -10.80 7.99 17.19
CA GLN A 208 -11.00 8.22 15.75
C GLN A 208 -10.10 7.34 14.86
N PHE A 209 -9.23 6.51 15.43
CA PHE A 209 -8.21 5.77 14.68
C PHE A 209 -8.56 4.29 14.45
N ARG A 210 -8.77 3.51 15.53
CA ARG A 210 -9.09 2.07 15.47
C ARG A 210 -10.37 1.75 14.71
N PRO A 211 -11.47 2.53 14.80
CA PRO A 211 -12.72 2.17 14.11
C PRO A 211 -12.56 1.98 12.60
N TRP A 212 -11.66 2.71 11.95
CA TRP A 212 -11.37 2.55 10.51
C TRP A 212 -10.82 1.17 10.16
N PHE A 213 -10.17 0.49 11.10
CA PHE A 213 -9.61 -0.85 10.88
C PHE A 213 -10.56 -1.97 11.31
N ARG A 214 -11.77 -1.66 11.80
CA ARG A 214 -12.75 -2.65 12.27
C ARG A 214 -13.04 -3.75 11.24
N PRO A 215 -13.24 -3.47 9.93
CA PRO A 215 -13.50 -4.54 8.97
C PRO A 215 -12.33 -5.53 8.78
N ILE A 216 -11.10 -5.09 9.06
CA ILE A 216 -9.91 -5.95 9.05
C ILE A 216 -9.89 -6.81 10.32
N ILE A 217 -10.16 -6.21 11.48
CA ILE A 217 -10.19 -6.92 12.77
C ILE A 217 -11.28 -8.01 12.75
N GLU A 218 -12.49 -7.64 12.37
CA GLU A 218 -13.63 -8.55 12.25
C GLU A 218 -13.37 -9.61 11.17
N GLY A 219 -12.73 -9.22 10.07
CA GLY A 219 -12.33 -10.15 9.01
C GLY A 219 -11.36 -11.23 9.50
N VAL A 220 -10.33 -10.86 10.26
CA VAL A 220 -9.40 -11.83 10.87
C VAL A 220 -10.12 -12.73 11.86
N ALA A 221 -11.00 -12.18 12.69
CA ALA A 221 -11.78 -12.95 13.66
C ALA A 221 -12.65 -14.01 12.97
N ARG A 222 -13.37 -13.62 11.90
CA ARG A 222 -14.20 -14.54 11.10
C ARG A 222 -13.40 -15.64 10.45
N LEU A 223 -12.22 -15.33 9.90
CA LEU A 223 -11.35 -16.32 9.30
C LEU A 223 -10.85 -17.33 10.33
N ALA A 224 -10.46 -16.86 11.53
CA ALA A 224 -10.06 -17.74 12.61
C ALA A 224 -11.22 -18.65 13.07
N GLU A 225 -12.42 -18.09 13.23
CA GLU A 225 -13.63 -18.85 13.59
C GLU A 225 -13.98 -19.91 12.53
N ALA A 226 -13.94 -19.55 11.25
CA ALA A 226 -14.19 -20.47 10.14
C ALA A 226 -13.14 -21.59 10.09
N LYS A 227 -11.86 -21.27 10.30
CA LYS A 227 -10.79 -22.28 10.33
C LYS A 227 -10.96 -23.26 11.48
N ARG A 228 -11.28 -22.78 12.69
CA ARG A 228 -11.60 -23.65 13.84
C ARG A 228 -12.82 -24.53 13.57
N ALA A 229 -13.82 -24.00 12.86
CA ALA A 229 -15.01 -24.75 12.53
C ALA A 229 -14.68 -25.84 11.49
N GLN A 230 -13.83 -25.52 10.51
CA GLN A 230 -13.32 -26.47 9.53
C GLN A 230 -12.51 -27.60 10.18
N ASP A 231 -11.68 -27.31 11.18
CA ASP A 231 -10.93 -28.34 11.93
C ASP A 231 -11.84 -29.34 12.66
N ARG A 232 -13.10 -28.96 12.93
CA ARG A 232 -14.12 -29.84 13.51
C ARG A 232 -15.01 -30.51 12.46
N ASP A 233 -15.22 -29.84 11.33
CA ASP A 233 -16.08 -30.27 10.23
C ASP A 233 -15.50 -29.77 8.90
N GLU A 234 -14.89 -30.68 8.14
CA GLU A 234 -14.20 -30.37 6.87
C GLU A 234 -15.12 -29.76 5.81
N THR A 235 -16.45 -29.84 5.97
CA THR A 235 -17.42 -29.29 5.01
C THR A 235 -17.60 -27.78 5.10
N ILE A 236 -17.09 -27.14 6.17
CA ILE A 236 -17.20 -25.70 6.36
C ILE A 236 -16.20 -24.97 5.48
N ALA A 237 -16.71 -24.15 4.56
CA ALA A 237 -15.90 -23.31 3.70
C ALA A 237 -15.33 -22.09 4.44
N ILE A 238 -14.03 -21.83 4.28
CA ILE A 238 -13.39 -20.61 4.78
C ILE A 238 -13.72 -19.44 3.83
N PRO A 239 -14.21 -18.29 4.32
CA PRO A 239 -14.54 -17.15 3.48
C PRO A 239 -13.28 -16.34 3.09
N ASP A 240 -12.29 -16.97 2.44
CA ASP A 240 -11.00 -16.34 2.11
C ASP A 240 -10.85 -15.90 0.64
N GLU A 241 -11.88 -16.12 -0.19
CA GLU A 241 -11.79 -15.90 -1.65
C GLU A 241 -11.34 -14.49 -2.02
N ARG A 242 -11.85 -13.45 -1.35
CA ARG A 242 -11.41 -12.06 -1.57
C ARG A 242 -9.93 -11.90 -1.28
N LEU A 243 -9.44 -12.49 -0.19
CA LEU A 243 -8.05 -12.39 0.21
C LEU A 243 -7.16 -13.08 -0.83
N ARG A 244 -7.59 -14.21 -1.39
CA ARG A 244 -6.89 -14.88 -2.50
C ARG A 244 -6.87 -14.02 -3.78
N ARG A 245 -8.00 -13.42 -4.15
CA ARG A 245 -8.05 -12.46 -5.28
C ARG A 245 -7.14 -11.27 -5.05
N LEU A 246 -7.15 -10.67 -3.85
CA LEU A 246 -6.24 -9.60 -3.47
C LEU A 246 -4.77 -10.03 -3.61
N GLN A 247 -4.40 -11.23 -3.17
CA GLN A 247 -3.04 -11.74 -3.34
C GLN A 247 -2.61 -11.76 -4.81
N HIS A 248 -3.45 -12.30 -5.71
CA HIS A 248 -3.14 -12.33 -7.13
C HIS A 248 -3.02 -10.93 -7.74
N LEU A 249 -3.94 -10.02 -7.37
CA LEU A 249 -3.92 -8.64 -7.85
C LEU A 249 -2.69 -7.86 -7.34
N LEU A 250 -2.25 -8.12 -6.11
CA LEU A 250 -1.02 -7.54 -5.55
C LEU A 250 0.21 -8.08 -6.28
N VAL A 251 0.25 -9.37 -6.64
CA VAL A 251 1.32 -9.95 -7.47
C VAL A 251 1.37 -9.27 -8.85
N ASP A 252 0.22 -9.04 -9.47
CA ASP A 252 0.16 -8.33 -10.75
C ASP A 252 0.62 -6.86 -10.62
N LEU A 253 0.23 -6.19 -9.54
CA LEU A 253 0.72 -4.84 -9.24
C LEU A 253 2.24 -4.83 -9.07
N MET A 254 2.82 -5.80 -8.35
CA MET A 254 4.28 -5.92 -8.22
C MET A 254 4.97 -6.10 -9.57
N LYS A 255 4.42 -6.91 -10.49
CA LYS A 255 5.00 -7.07 -11.84
C LYS A 255 5.02 -5.76 -12.61
N VAL A 256 3.91 -5.01 -12.58
CA VAL A 256 3.83 -3.69 -13.21
C VAL A 256 4.84 -2.73 -12.56
N LEU A 257 4.92 -2.73 -11.23
CA LEU A 257 5.89 -1.93 -10.49
C LEU A 257 7.33 -2.34 -10.75
N VAL A 258 7.65 -3.58 -11.11
CA VAL A 258 9.03 -3.99 -11.48
C VAL A 258 9.35 -3.68 -12.95
N GLY A 259 8.34 -3.53 -13.80
CA GLY A 259 8.53 -3.16 -15.20
C GLY A 259 9.26 -4.21 -16.05
N PRO A 260 9.22 -4.07 -17.40
CA PRO A 260 9.79 -5.05 -18.31
C PRO A 260 11.33 -5.02 -18.44
N GLY A 261 12.00 -3.96 -17.98
CA GLY A 261 13.45 -3.74 -18.17
C GLY A 261 14.36 -4.13 -16.99
N ASP A 262 13.83 -4.21 -15.77
CA ASP A 262 14.65 -4.36 -14.55
C ASP A 262 15.08 -5.81 -14.27
N ALA A 263 14.78 -6.73 -15.20
CA ALA A 263 15.31 -8.08 -15.20
C ALA A 263 16.84 -8.14 -15.42
N SER A 264 17.49 -7.06 -15.85
CA SER A 264 18.95 -7.00 -16.04
C SER A 264 19.71 -6.49 -14.80
N GLU A 265 19.11 -5.60 -14.00
CA GLU A 265 19.73 -4.98 -12.82
C GLU A 265 19.54 -5.79 -11.51
N ARG A 266 19.11 -7.05 -11.63
CA ARG A 266 18.79 -7.99 -10.53
C ARG A 266 19.94 -8.31 -9.56
N GLY A 267 21.14 -7.77 -9.75
CA GLY A 267 22.31 -8.06 -8.92
C GLY A 267 22.55 -7.13 -7.73
N ASN A 268 21.99 -5.91 -7.68
CA ASN A 268 22.56 -4.90 -6.77
C ASN A 268 21.59 -3.94 -6.06
N MET A 269 20.27 -4.01 -6.29
CA MET A 269 19.31 -3.16 -5.57
C MET A 269 18.88 -3.81 -4.25
N GLY A 270 19.75 -3.71 -3.25
CA GLY A 270 19.42 -3.95 -1.84
C GLY A 270 19.10 -2.64 -1.14
N TYR A 271 17.95 -2.53 -0.49
CA TYR A 271 17.63 -1.38 0.37
C TYR A 271 18.41 -1.48 1.70
N ALA A 272 19.00 -0.38 2.12
CA ALA A 272 19.59 -0.24 3.45
C ALA A 272 18.51 0.23 4.42
N GLY A 273 17.92 -0.71 5.17
CA GLY A 273 17.21 -0.41 6.41
C GLY A 273 18.20 -0.06 7.52
N ARG A 274 17.76 0.68 8.54
CA ARG A 274 18.56 1.15 9.69
C ARG A 274 19.10 0.02 10.60
N SER A 275 18.80 -1.24 10.27
CA SER A 275 19.45 -2.45 10.77
C SER A 275 20.09 -3.12 9.55
N GLY A 276 21.41 -3.21 9.51
CA GLY A 276 22.23 -3.44 8.31
C GLY A 276 22.08 -4.78 7.56
N ASP A 277 20.95 -5.47 7.65
CA ASP A 277 20.68 -6.69 6.90
C ASP A 277 19.88 -6.37 5.63
N ARG A 278 20.55 -6.52 4.48
CA ARG A 278 19.94 -6.42 3.15
C ARG A 278 19.18 -7.72 2.88
N VAL A 279 17.86 -7.68 2.73
CA VAL A 279 17.09 -8.81 2.18
C VAL A 279 17.01 -8.63 0.66
N PRO A 280 17.62 -9.53 -0.15
CA PRO A 280 17.55 -9.43 -1.60
C PRO A 280 16.12 -9.65 -2.11
N LEU A 281 15.67 -8.86 -3.08
CA LEU A 281 14.39 -9.10 -3.78
C LEU A 281 14.30 -10.52 -4.39
N SER A 282 15.42 -11.18 -4.65
CA SER A 282 15.45 -12.59 -5.05
C SER A 282 14.89 -13.53 -3.99
N GLN A 283 14.99 -13.21 -2.69
CA GLN A 283 14.36 -14.01 -1.63
C GLN A 283 12.84 -13.83 -1.57
N LEU A 284 12.32 -12.67 -1.95
CA LEU A 284 10.88 -12.44 -2.14
C LEU A 284 10.34 -13.23 -3.34
N TRP A 285 11.12 -13.32 -4.43
CA TRP A 285 10.77 -14.12 -5.61
C TRP A 285 10.91 -15.63 -5.40
N VAL A 286 11.87 -16.10 -4.58
CA VAL A 286 11.95 -17.51 -4.18
C VAL A 286 10.64 -17.94 -3.52
N ARG A 287 10.08 -17.13 -2.62
CA ARG A 287 8.78 -17.40 -1.97
C ARG A 287 7.59 -17.40 -2.94
N VAL A 288 7.54 -16.47 -3.90
CA VAL A 288 6.48 -16.46 -4.94
C VAL A 288 6.61 -17.65 -5.92
N SER A 289 7.83 -18.10 -6.20
CA SER A 289 8.08 -19.27 -7.07
C SER A 289 7.83 -20.60 -6.37
N GLU A 290 8.08 -20.69 -5.07
CA GLU A 290 7.73 -21.82 -4.20
C GLU A 290 6.20 -21.95 -4.07
N MET A 291 5.44 -20.84 -4.03
CA MET A 291 3.96 -20.86 -4.05
C MET A 291 3.39 -21.49 -5.34
N ARG A 292 3.99 -21.23 -6.52
CA ARG A 292 3.60 -21.92 -7.77
C ARG A 292 4.02 -23.40 -7.84
N ALA A 293 4.97 -23.83 -7.01
CA ALA A 293 5.33 -25.24 -6.89
C ALA A 293 4.32 -25.99 -6.01
N TYR A 294 3.81 -25.33 -4.98
CA TYR A 294 2.71 -25.82 -4.13
C TYR A 294 1.39 -25.96 -4.90
N GLU A 295 1.02 -24.96 -5.72
CA GLU A 295 -0.18 -24.99 -6.59
C GLU A 295 -0.14 -26.11 -7.67
N ARG A 296 1.03 -26.68 -7.98
CA ARG A 296 1.20 -27.77 -8.96
C ARG A 296 1.31 -29.16 -8.32
N GLY A 297 1.01 -29.29 -7.02
CA GLY A 297 0.99 -30.58 -6.33
C GLY A 297 2.37 -31.22 -6.13
N TRP A 298 3.46 -30.46 -6.25
CA TRP A 298 4.80 -30.98 -5.96
C TRP A 298 5.09 -30.83 -4.46
N GLN A 299 5.07 -31.96 -3.74
CA GLN A 299 5.60 -32.03 -2.37
C GLN A 299 7.11 -31.77 -2.38
N VAL A 300 7.51 -30.52 -2.16
CA VAL A 300 8.90 -30.22 -1.80
C VAL A 300 9.07 -30.61 -0.34
N ARG A 301 9.76 -31.73 -0.09
CA ARG A 301 10.15 -32.12 1.28
C ARG A 301 10.94 -30.97 1.92
N PRO A 302 10.69 -30.63 3.20
CA PRO A 302 11.53 -29.67 3.90
C PRO A 302 12.97 -30.19 3.92
N ARG A 303 13.92 -29.35 3.53
CA ARG A 303 15.36 -29.61 3.75
C ARG A 303 15.57 -29.74 5.26
N SER A 304 15.75 -30.98 5.71
CA SER A 304 16.26 -31.30 7.04
C SER A 304 17.56 -30.54 7.24
N SER A 305 17.59 -29.73 8.29
CA SER A 305 18.76 -29.04 8.78
C SER A 305 19.93 -30.01 8.97
N LEU A 306 21.11 -29.53 8.58
CA LEU A 306 22.41 -30.11 8.90
C LEU A 306 22.49 -30.41 10.40
N VAL A 307 22.53 -31.71 10.72
CA VAL A 307 23.04 -32.20 12.00
C VAL A 307 24.53 -31.87 12.04
N VAL A 308 24.89 -30.84 12.79
CA VAL A 308 26.27 -30.64 13.24
C VAL A 308 26.55 -31.74 14.27
N LYS A 309 27.30 -32.76 13.87
CA LYS A 309 27.92 -33.70 14.81
C LYS A 309 29.08 -32.97 15.49
N ALA A 310 29.05 -32.92 16.81
CA ALA A 310 30.25 -32.85 17.64
C ALA A 310 30.85 -34.27 17.76
#